data_AF-F9RQS4-F1
#
_entry.id   AF-F9RQS4-F1
#
_cell.length_a   1.000
_cell.length_b   1.000
_cell.length_c   1.000
_cell.angle_alpha   90.00
_cell.angle_beta   90.00
_cell.angle_gamma   90.00
#
_symmetry.space_group_name_H-M   'P 1'
#
loop_
_entity.id
_entity.type
_entity.pdbx_description
1 polymer ?
#
loop_
_entity_poly.entity_id
_entity_poly.type
_entity_poly.pdbx_seq_one_letter_code
_entity_poly.pdbx_strand_id
1 'polypeptide(L)' 'MYGAAILLVNDLSFLKEVELMIVPIKVTDEGEHYFEIPDEYLDELGWQTGDSVIWTQNEDGSFSLNKKENES' A
#
# COMPACT_ATOMS: atom_id res chain seq x y z
N MET A 1 43.99 16.40 2.67
CA MET A 1 43.34 16.79 3.93
C MET A 1 41.93 17.24 3.58
N TYR A 2 40.91 16.65 4.21
CA TYR A 2 39.46 16.79 3.96
C TYR A 2 38.93 16.24 2.62
N GLY A 3 38.90 14.90 2.53
CA GLY A 3 37.87 14.21 1.74
C GLY A 3 36.61 14.19 2.59
N ALA A 4 35.77 15.21 2.45
CA ALA A 4 34.50 15.33 3.14
C ALA A 4 33.38 14.98 2.17
N ALA A 5 32.59 14.00 2.57
CA ALA A 5 31.25 13.67 2.10
C ALA A 5 31.15 13.31 0.60
N ILE A 6 30.55 12.20 0.21
CA ILE A 6 29.29 11.69 0.74
C ILE A 6 29.43 10.17 0.87
N LEU A 7 29.13 9.67 2.07
CA LEU A 7 28.75 8.29 2.28
C LEU A 7 27.54 7.99 1.35
N LEU A 8 27.78 7.50 0.14
CA LEU A 8 26.76 6.84 -0.69
C LEU A 8 27.19 5.40 -0.98
N VAL A 9 27.85 4.79 -0.01
CA VAL A 9 28.12 3.36 -0.04
C VAL A 9 27.65 2.79 1.29
N ASN A 10 26.51 2.12 1.21
CA ASN A 10 26.05 1.07 2.14
C ASN A 10 25.19 1.46 3.35
N ASP A 11 24.52 2.62 3.36
CA ASP A 11 23.33 2.75 4.21
C ASP A 11 22.05 2.47 3.40
N LEU A 12 21.92 1.22 2.96
CA LEU A 12 20.64 0.68 2.49
C LEU A 12 19.70 0.38 3.67
N SER A 13 20.17 0.48 4.91
CA SER A 13 19.34 0.42 6.13
C SER A 13 18.47 1.66 6.33
N PHE A 14 18.77 2.79 5.66
CA PHE A 14 17.89 3.96 5.60
C PHE A 14 16.65 3.71 4.73
N LEU A 15 16.72 2.80 3.75
CA LEU A 15 15.55 2.19 3.13
C LEU A 15 15.12 1.01 4.02
N LYS A 16 14.73 1.32 5.25
CA LYS A 16 14.11 0.35 6.16
C LYS A 16 12.86 -0.17 5.45
N GLU A 17 13.02 -1.35 4.85
CA GLU A 17 12.00 -2.34 4.51
C GLU A 17 10.60 -1.73 4.33
N VAL A 18 10.28 -1.34 3.11
CA VAL A 18 8.87 -1.39 2.71
C VAL A 18 8.53 -2.87 2.70
N GLU A 19 7.95 -3.38 3.80
CA GLU A 19 7.39 -4.72 3.82
C GLU A 19 6.26 -4.75 2.79
N LEU A 20 6.58 -5.28 1.62
CA LEU A 20 5.61 -5.44 0.54
C LEU A 20 4.72 -6.63 0.87
N MET A 21 3.46 -6.35 1.18
CA MET A 21 2.44 -7.38 1.28
C MET A 21 2.01 -7.81 -0.13
N ILE A 22 2.08 -9.11 -0.40
CA ILE A 22 1.59 -9.70 -1.65
C ILE A 22 0.37 -10.55 -1.33
N VAL A 23 -0.78 -10.16 -1.87
CA VAL A 23 -2.02 -10.93 -1.75
C VAL A 23 -2.36 -11.62 -3.07
N PRO A 24 -2.80 -12.89 -3.05
CA PRO A 24 -3.24 -13.57 -4.25
C PRO A 24 -4.59 -13.03 -4.71
N ILE A 25 -4.74 -12.84 -6.02
CA ILE A 25 -6.03 -12.54 -6.64
C ILE A 25 -6.86 -13.82 -6.67
N LYS A 26 -8.10 -13.71 -6.22
CA LYS A 26 -9.13 -14.75 -6.25
C LYS A 26 -10.14 -14.43 -7.35
N VAL A 27 -10.91 -15.44 -7.73
CA VAL A 27 -11.96 -15.33 -8.76
C VAL A 27 -13.26 -15.85 -8.17
N THR A 28 -14.35 -15.11 -8.35
CA THR A 28 -15.70 -15.55 -7.96
C THR A 28 -16.23 -16.61 -8.94
N ASP A 29 -17.30 -17.31 -8.57
CA ASP A 29 -17.97 -18.25 -9.48
C ASP A 29 -18.50 -17.58 -10.77
N GLU A 30 -18.68 -16.26 -10.72
CA GLU A 30 -19.12 -15.41 -11.84
C GLU A 30 -17.95 -14.88 -12.70
N GLY A 31 -16.70 -15.20 -12.33
CA GLY A 31 -15.50 -14.79 -13.06
C GLY A 31 -14.93 -13.43 -12.66
N GLU A 32 -15.46 -12.80 -11.62
CA GLU A 32 -14.97 -11.51 -11.14
C GLU A 32 -13.72 -11.68 -10.29
N HIS A 33 -12.72 -10.81 -10.50
CA HIS A 33 -11.45 -10.87 -9.79
C HIS A 33 -11.50 -9.99 -8.55
N TYR A 34 -11.03 -10.50 -7.42
CA TYR A 34 -10.97 -9.77 -6.16
C TYR A 34 -9.74 -10.17 -5.34
N PHE A 35 -9.39 -9.35 -4.37
CA PHE A 35 -8.44 -9.71 -3.32
C PHE A 35 -9.02 -9.33 -1.96
N GLU A 36 -8.51 -9.97 -0.92
CA GLU A 36 -8.85 -9.67 0.47
C GLU A 36 -7.73 -8.83 1.06
N ILE A 37 -8.11 -7.76 1.77
CA ILE A 37 -7.18 -6.95 2.55
C ILE A 37 -6.98 -7.68 3.89
N PRO A 38 -5.74 -8.00 4.29
CA PRO A 38 -5.48 -8.68 5.56
C PRO A 38 -5.98 -7.87 6.77
N ASP A 39 -6.44 -8.57 7.81
CA ASP A 39 -7.03 -7.96 9.01
C ASP A 39 -6.08 -6.94 9.69
N GLU A 40 -4.78 -7.23 9.72
CA GLU A 40 -3.77 -6.33 10.30
C GLU A 40 -3.75 -4.94 9.63
N TYR A 41 -3.96 -4.88 8.32
CA TYR A 41 -4.02 -3.62 7.57
C TYR A 41 -5.38 -2.95 7.69
N LEU A 42 -6.47 -3.72 7.77
CA LEU A 42 -7.79 -3.15 8.05
C LEU A 42 -7.79 -2.44 9.40
N ASP A 43 -7.18 -3.05 10.43
CA ASP A 43 -7.04 -2.48 11.76
C ASP A 43 -6.13 -1.24 11.75
N GLU A 44 -4.97 -1.31 11.07
CA GLU A 44 -4.03 -0.16 10.96
C GLU A 44 -4.68 1.04 10.24
N LEU A 45 -5.43 0.77 9.18
CA LEU A 45 -6.13 1.80 8.40
C LEU A 45 -7.45 2.26 9.04
N GLY A 46 -7.94 1.55 10.06
CA GLY A 46 -9.25 1.77 10.65
C GLY A 46 -10.40 1.57 9.65
N TRP A 47 -10.25 0.61 8.74
CA TRP A 47 -11.26 0.25 7.75
C TRP A 47 -12.13 -0.89 8.28
N GLN A 48 -13.43 -0.79 8.03
CA GLN A 48 -14.38 -1.85 8.34
C GLN A 48 -15.28 -2.14 7.14
N THR A 49 -15.90 -3.31 7.14
CA THR A 49 -16.88 -3.67 6.11
C THR A 49 -17.99 -2.61 6.03
N GLY A 50 -18.25 -2.12 4.82
CA GLY A 50 -19.22 -1.05 4.57
C GLY A 50 -18.61 0.34 4.44
N ASP A 51 -17.33 0.52 4.77
CA ASP A 51 -16.63 1.76 4.48
C ASP A 51 -16.51 1.99 2.96
N SER A 52 -16.72 3.23 2.54
CA SER A 52 -16.49 3.63 1.16
C SER A 52 -15.02 3.95 0.93
N VAL A 53 -14.47 3.46 -0.16
CA VAL A 53 -13.09 3.74 -0.59
C VAL A 53 -13.06 4.43 -1.94
N ILE A 54 -12.10 5.33 -2.12
CA ILE A 54 -11.82 6.02 -3.38
C ILE A 54 -10.64 5.31 -4.04
N TRP A 55 -10.85 4.89 -5.28
CA TRP A 55 -9.82 4.33 -6.14
C TRP A 55 -9.24 5.42 -7.04
N THR A 56 -7.95 5.65 -6.94
CA THR A 56 -7.22 6.60 -7.78
C THR A 56 -6.22 5.84 -8.62
N GLN A 57 -6.31 5.96 -9.94
CA GLN A 57 -5.28 5.45 -10.84
C GLN A 57 -4.13 6.45 -10.92
N ASN A 58 -2.91 5.99 -10.71
CA ASN A 58 -1.70 6.79 -10.77
C ASN A 58 -1.08 6.73 -12.19
N GLU A 59 -0.21 7.69 -12.52
CA GLU A 59 0.42 7.79 -13.84
C GLU A 59 1.34 6.60 -14.18
N ASP A 60 1.86 5.92 -13.15
CA ASP A 60 2.72 4.73 -13.29
C ASP A 60 1.92 3.43 -13.51
N GLY A 61 0.59 3.52 -13.57
CA GLY A 61 -0.31 2.36 -13.73
C GLY A 61 -0.66 1.66 -12.42
N SER A 62 -0.15 2.11 -11.27
CA SER A 62 -0.60 1.64 -9.96
C SER A 62 -1.94 2.25 -9.56
N PHE A 63 -2.56 1.70 -8.52
CA PHE A 63 -3.78 2.23 -7.92
C PHE A 63 -3.55 2.54 -6.45
N SER A 64 -4.02 3.71 -6.03
CA SER A 64 -4.08 4.11 -4.63
C SER A 64 -5.51 3.98 -4.13
N LEU A 65 -5.71 3.31 -3.00
CA LEU A 65 -7.00 3.24 -2.33
C LEU A 65 -6.96 4.11 -1.07
N ASN A 66 -7.94 5.00 -0.92
CA ASN A 66 -8.08 5.85 0.26
C ASN A 66 -9.48 5.71 0.84
N LYS A 67 -9.61 5.79 2.17
CA LYS A 67 -10.92 5.88 2.81
C LYS A 67 -11.61 7.15 2.33
N LYS A 68 -12.86 7.04 1.91
CA LYS A 68 -13.68 8.22 1.69
C LYS A 68 -13.99 8.81 3.06
N GLU A 69 -13.46 9.99 3.34
CA GLU A 69 -13.86 10.74 4.52
C GLU A 69 -15.34 11.10 4.40
N ASN A 70 -16.11 10.80 5.45
CA ASN A 70 -17.45 11.35 5.57
C ASN A 70 -17.29 12.79 6.05
N GLU A 71 -17.61 13.76 5.20
CA GLU A 71 -17.74 15.16 5.61
C GLU A 71 -18.71 15.21 6.80
N SER A 72 -18.19 15.62 7.96
CA SER A 72 -18.94 15.72 9.22
C SER A 72 -19.77 17.00 9.27
#